data_AF-A0A7C3QTS6-F1
#
_entry.id   AF-A0A7C3QTS6-F1
#
_cell.length_a   1.000
_cell.length_b   1.000
_cell.length_c   1.000
_cell.angle_alpha   90.00
_cell.angle_beta   90.00
_cell.angle_gamma   90.00
#
_symmetry.space_group_name_H-M   'P 1'
#
loop_
_entity.id
_entity.type
_entity.pdbx_description
1 polymer ?
#
loop_
_entity_poly.entity_id
_entity_poly.type
_entity_poly.pdbx_seq_one_letter_code
_entity_poly.pdbx_strand_id
1 'polypeptide(L)' 'MLKGKVVTVRPIVEADLPVLYEHMLNVENRGEFFPVSVTPLSQLEKELKEHGFWRDDYSSVVIIDNESG' A
#
# COMPACT_ATOMS: atom_id res chain seq x y z
N MET A 1 14.14 -3.68 3.28
CA MET A 1 13.16 -4.71 3.72
C MET A 1 13.45 -5.05 5.17
N LEU A 2 12.44 -5.03 6.02
CA LEU A 2 12.54 -5.43 7.43
C LEU A 2 11.96 -6.84 7.57
N LYS A 3 12.76 -7.77 8.08
CA LYS A 3 12.37 -9.18 8.21
C LYS A 3 11.95 -9.46 9.64
N GLY A 4 10.70 -9.87 9.83
CA GLY A 4 10.18 -10.36 11.10
C GLY A 4 10.16 -11.90 11.13
N LYS A 5 9.73 -12.45 12.27
CA LYS A 5 9.62 -13.91 12.46
C LYS A 5 8.56 -14.54 11.54
N VAL A 6 7.47 -13.82 11.29
CA VAL A 6 6.29 -14.31 10.55
C VAL A 6 6.09 -13.58 9.23
N VAL A 7 6.48 -12.31 9.16
CA VAL A 7 6.23 -11.47 7.98
C VAL A 7 7.45 -10.65 7.63
N THR A 8 7.53 -10.23 6.38
CA THR A 8 8.49 -9.26 5.89
C THR A 8 7.76 -7.98 5.49
N VAL A 9 8.37 -6.84 5.81
CA VAL A 9 7.84 -5.53 5.47
C VAL A 9 8.78 -4.86 4.46
N ARG A 10 8.23 -4.32 3.38
CA ARG A 10 9.01 -3.62 2.36
C ARG A 10 8.30 -2.38 1.82
N PRO A 11 9.04 -1.41 1.27
CA PRO A 11 8.44 -0.33 0.51
C PRO A 11 7.54 -0.86 -0.63
N ILE A 12 6.53 -0.07 -0.96
CA ILE A 12 5.68 -0.28 -2.12
C ILE A 12 6.52 -0.09 -3.39
N VAL A 13 6.34 -0.97 -4.37
CA VAL A 13 6.95 -0.87 -5.69
C VAL A 13 5.86 -0.81 -6.76
N GLU A 14 6.23 -0.50 -8.00
CA GLU A 14 5.28 -0.32 -9.11
C GLU A 14 4.40 -1.55 -9.35
N ALA A 15 4.98 -2.75 -9.20
CA ALA A 15 4.27 -4.02 -9.32
C ALA A 15 3.15 -4.22 -8.29
N ASP A 16 3.15 -3.47 -7.18
CA ASP A 16 2.10 -3.56 -6.17
C ASP A 16 0.87 -2.70 -6.49
N LEU A 17 1.01 -1.69 -7.37
CA LEU A 17 -0.06 -0.72 -7.63
C LEU A 17 -1.39 -1.36 -8.08
N PRO A 18 -1.41 -2.38 -8.95
CA PRO A 18 -2.66 -3.01 -9.35
C PRO A 18 -3.41 -3.63 -8.17
N VAL A 19 -2.71 -4.38 -7.32
CA VAL A 19 -3.28 -5.06 -6.14
C VAL A 19 -3.70 -4.04 -5.09
N LEU A 20 -2.89 -3.02 -4.85
CA LEU A 20 -3.21 -1.93 -3.94
C LEU A 20 -4.51 -1.21 -4.36
N TYR A 21 -4.64 -0.91 -5.66
CA TYR A 21 -5.81 -0.23 -6.19
C TYR A 21 -7.07 -1.11 -6.09
N GLU A 22 -6.97 -2.40 -6.42
CA GLU A 22 -8.06 -3.36 -6.27
C GLU A 22 -8.58 -3.41 -4.83
N HIS A 23 -7.68 -3.54 -3.85
CA HIS A 23 -8.06 -3.52 -2.45
C HIS A 23 -8.69 -2.21 -2.01
N MET A 24 -8.23 -1.07 -2.54
CA MET A 24 -8.79 0.23 -2.20
C MET A 24 -10.20 0.45 -2.77
N LEU A 25 -10.51 -0.19 -3.90
CA LEU A 25 -11.85 -0.21 -4.51
C LEU A 25 -12.83 -1.14 -3.77
N ASN A 26 -12.34 -2.09 -2.97
CA ASN A 26 -13.20 -2.91 -2.14
C ASN A 26 -13.68 -2.14 -0.91
N VAL A 27 -14.73 -1.33 -1.12
CA VAL A 27 -15.36 -0.51 -0.08
C VAL A 27 -16.04 -1.36 0.99
N GLU A 28 -16.49 -2.57 0.67
CA GLU A 28 -17.16 -3.48 1.62
C GLU A 28 -16.23 -3.92 2.76
N ASN A 29 -14.91 -3.93 2.52
CA ASN A 29 -13.91 -4.22 3.54
C ASN A 29 -13.60 -3.02 4.46
N ARG A 30 -14.29 -1.87 4.31
CA ARG A 30 -14.08 -0.70 5.16
C ARG A 30 -15.01 -0.74 6.36
N GLY A 31 -14.49 -0.33 7.52
CA GLY A 31 -15.30 -0.19 8.72
C GLY A 31 -16.41 0.85 8.55
N GLU A 32 -17.51 0.68 9.28
CA GLU A 32 -18.72 1.52 9.22
C GLU A 32 -18.44 3.04 9.32
N PHE A 33 -17.38 3.41 10.03
CA PHE A 33 -17.00 4.81 10.29
C PHE A 33 -15.84 5.30 9.42
N PHE A 34 -15.31 4.48 8.52
CA PHE A 34 -14.17 4.87 7.69
C PHE A 34 -14.65 5.57 6.41
N PRO A 35 -14.09 6.74 6.05
CA PRO A 35 -14.51 7.46 4.85
C PRO A 35 -14.45 6.61 3.58
N VAL A 36 -15.51 6.65 2.78
CA VAL A 36 -15.60 6.00 1.46
C VAL A 36 -14.94 6.89 0.40
N SER A 37 -13.69 7.27 0.63
CA SER A 37 -12.88 7.95 -0.38
C SER A 37 -12.00 6.95 -1.10
N VAL A 38 -12.10 6.93 -2.43
CA VAL A 38 -11.19 6.16 -3.30
C VAL A 38 -10.19 7.13 -3.89
N THR A 39 -8.90 6.85 -3.70
CA THR A 39 -7.84 7.59 -4.38
C THR A 39 -7.75 7.12 -5.84
N PRO A 40 -7.74 8.01 -6.85
CA PRO A 40 -7.57 7.59 -8.23
C PRO A 40 -6.22 6.88 -8.45
N LEU A 41 -6.18 5.87 -9.34
CA LEU A 41 -4.95 5.15 -9.69
C LEU A 41 -3.82 6.11 -10.10
N SER A 42 -4.14 7.13 -10.91
CA SER A 42 -3.17 8.13 -11.35
C SER A 42 -2.52 8.92 -10.20
N GLN A 43 -3.24 9.09 -9.09
CA GLN A 43 -2.69 9.75 -7.90
C GLN A 43 -1.76 8.81 -7.12
N LEU A 44 -2.06 7.50 -7.08
CA LEU A 44 -1.17 6.50 -6.50
C LEU A 44 0.14 6.36 -7.31
N GLU A 45 0.03 6.33 -8.64
CA GLU A 45 1.18 6.31 -9.55
C GLU A 45 2.06 7.55 -9.34
N LYS A 46 1.43 8.73 -9.23
CA LYS A 46 2.13 9.99 -8.94
C LYS A 46 2.85 9.94 -7.58
N GLU A 47 2.17 9.50 -6.52
CA GLU A 47 2.77 9.41 -5.18
C GLU A 47 3.97 8.46 -5.15
N LEU A 48 3.86 7.30 -5.82
CA LEU A 48 4.98 6.36 -5.94
C LEU A 48 6.17 6.99 -6.66
N LYS A 49 5.92 7.69 -7.76
CA LYS A 49 6.97 8.31 -8.58
C LYS A 49 7.66 9.47 -7.88
N GLU A 50 6.90 10.30 -7.17
CA GLU A 50 7.42 11.51 -6.54
C GLU A 50 8.07 11.23 -5.18
N HIS A 51 7.47 10.33 -4.39
CA HIS A 51 7.84 10.14 -2.99
C HIS A 51 8.03 8.68 -2.60
N GLY A 52 7.70 7.72 -3.46
CA GLY A 52 7.80 6.30 -3.12
C GLY A 52 6.88 5.87 -1.97
N PHE A 53 5.81 6.64 -1.69
CA PHE A 53 5.00 6.56 -0.47
C PHE A 53 5.78 6.77 0.84
N TRP A 54 6.91 7.47 0.78
CA TRP A 54 7.73 7.82 1.94
C TRP A 54 7.86 9.34 2.06
N ARG A 55 7.28 9.87 3.13
CA ARG A 55 7.40 11.26 3.55
C ARG A 55 8.10 11.32 4.90
N ASP A 56 8.53 12.53 5.28
CA ASP A 56 9.28 12.74 6.52
C ASP A 56 8.47 12.38 7.78
N ASP A 57 7.14 12.51 7.70
CA ASP A 57 6.18 12.30 8.79
C ASP A 57 5.46 10.95 8.74
N TYR A 58 5.24 10.39 7.55
CA TYR A 58 4.61 9.09 7.38
C TYR A 58 5.15 8.31 6.18
N SER A 59 5.02 6.99 6.24
CA SER A 59 5.36 6.11 5.12
C SER A 59 4.39 4.94 5.04
N SER A 60 4.12 4.49 3.81
CA SER A 60 3.35 3.27 3.56
C SER A 60 4.27 2.14 3.10
N VAL A 61 3.97 0.94 3.57
CA VAL A 61 4.73 -0.28 3.31
C VAL A 61 3.76 -1.43 3.08
N VAL A 62 4.20 -2.43 2.33
CA VAL A 62 3.48 -3.71 2.22
C VAL A 62 4.03 -4.69 3.23
N ILE A 63 3.10 -5.48 3.79
CA ILE A 63 3.40 -6.65 4.61
C ILE A 63 3.22 -7.86 3.72
N ILE A 64 4.27 -8.67 3.58
CA ILE A 64 4.28 -9.91 2.81
C ILE A 64 4.63 -11.08 3.71
N ASP A 65 4.19 -12.27 3.32
CA ASP A 65 4.66 -13.50 3.96
C ASP A 65 6.16 -13.69 3.69
N ASN A 66 6.86 -14.34 4.62
CA ASN A 66 8.27 -14.65 4.50
C ASN A 66 8.59 -15.63 3.36
N GLU A 67 7.62 -16.44 2.94
CA GLU A 67 7.79 -17.40 1.84
C GLU A 67 7.61 -16.77 0.45
N SER A 68 7.16 -15.51 0.37
CA SER A 68 6.86 -14.81 -0.89
C SER A 68 7.94 -13.80 -1.31
N GLY A 69 9.17 -13.96 -0.81
CA GLY A 69 10.31 -13.07 -1.06
C GLY A 69 11.30 -13.56 -2.11
#